data_AF-A0A954HJX8-F1
#
_entry.id   AF-A0A954HJX8-F1
#
_cell.length_a   1.000
_cell.length_b   1.000
_cell.length_c   1.000
_cell.angle_alpha   90.00
_cell.angle_beta   90.00
_cell.angle_gamma   90.00
#
_symmetry.space_group_name_H-M   'P 1'
#
loop_
_entity.id
_entity.type
_entity.pdbx_description
1 polymer ?
#
loop_
_entity_poly.entity_id
_entity_poly.type
_entity_poly.pdbx_seq_one_letter_code
_entity_poly.pdbx_strand_id
1 'polypeptide(L)'
;MFWSRISRWRRQANQILDDVRKLDVCTIEDLQRQMREATWRARAGEPLQNLLPKVYALAVEATRRTLGMTHFPVQVMGAIALFEGHIAEMQTGEGKTITAILPAALRATMGLGVHVITANDYLASRDAAKLWPVYKMLGMSLGCVIGKKEQKEPGFTPPSEYVLAEEDDDRRR
;
A
#
# COMPACT_ATOMS: atom_id res chain seq x y z
N MET A 1 -20.34 -18.16 -10.84
CA MET A 1 -19.19 -18.26 -9.90
C MET A 1 -18.14 -17.14 -10.09
N PHE A 2 -17.69 -16.80 -11.32
CA PHE A 2 -16.68 -15.75 -11.56
C PHE A 2 -17.25 -14.32 -11.63
N TRP A 3 -18.31 -14.12 -12.42
CA TRP A 3 -19.00 -12.83 -12.58
C TRP A 3 -19.50 -12.23 -11.26
N SER A 4 -19.87 -13.09 -10.30
CA SER A 4 -20.28 -12.67 -8.95
C SER A 4 -19.16 -11.95 -8.20
N ARG A 5 -17.90 -12.37 -8.35
CA ARG A 5 -16.74 -11.75 -7.65
C ARG A 5 -16.40 -10.39 -8.25
N ILE A 6 -16.29 -10.30 -9.56
CA ILE A 6 -16.01 -9.04 -10.26
C ILE A 6 -17.09 -8.00 -9.95
N SER A 7 -18.36 -8.39 -10.01
CA SER A 7 -19.48 -7.49 -9.66
C SER A 7 -19.41 -7.04 -8.19
N ARG A 8 -19.06 -7.94 -7.27
CA ARG A 8 -18.88 -7.59 -5.85
C ARG A 8 -17.70 -6.62 -5.65
N TRP A 9 -16.53 -6.92 -6.22
CA TRP A 9 -15.36 -6.03 -6.14
C TRP A 9 -15.66 -4.66 -6.72
N ARG A 10 -16.35 -4.61 -7.86
CA ARG A 10 -16.76 -3.34 -8.48
C ARG A 10 -17.66 -2.52 -7.56
N ARG A 11 -18.66 -3.14 -6.93
CA ARG A 11 -19.53 -2.45 -5.96
C ARG A 11 -18.72 -1.92 -4.78
N GLN A 12 -17.84 -2.73 -4.21
CA GLN A 12 -17.02 -2.34 -3.08
C GLN A 12 -16.02 -1.24 -3.45
N ALA A 13 -15.41 -1.31 -4.63
CA ALA A 13 -14.50 -0.28 -5.14
C ALA A 13 -15.21 1.07 -5.30
N ASN A 14 -16.42 1.07 -5.88
CA ASN A 14 -17.21 2.29 -6.01
C ASN A 14 -17.57 2.87 -4.63
N GLN A 15 -18.01 2.02 -3.70
CA GLN A 15 -18.31 2.45 -2.33
C GLN A 15 -17.10 3.11 -1.65
N ILE A 16 -15.91 2.52 -1.78
CA ILE A 16 -14.66 3.07 -1.24
C ILE A 16 -14.37 4.44 -1.84
N LEU A 17 -14.48 4.58 -3.16
CA LEU A 17 -14.22 5.85 -3.85
C LEU A 17 -15.25 6.93 -3.50
N ASP A 18 -16.50 6.55 -3.24
CA ASP A 18 -17.52 7.46 -2.72
C ASP A 18 -17.20 7.90 -1.27
N ASP A 19 -16.65 6.99 -0.46
CA ASP A 19 -16.20 7.32 0.90
C ASP A 19 -14.97 8.24 0.92
N VAL A 20 -14.10 8.17 -0.10
CA VAL A 20 -12.96 9.10 -0.26
C VAL A 20 -13.44 10.55 -0.37
N ARG A 21 -14.55 10.82 -1.07
CA ARG A 21 -15.10 12.18 -1.19
C ARG A 21 -15.47 12.79 0.17
N LYS A 22 -15.83 11.95 1.15
CA LYS A 22 -16.13 12.40 2.52
C LYS A 22 -14.88 12.84 3.28
N LEU A 23 -13.69 12.49 2.78
CA LEU A 23 -12.40 12.82 3.37
C LEU A 23 -11.81 14.14 2.82
N ASP A 24 -12.44 14.78 1.84
CA ASP A 24 -11.94 16.04 1.26
C ASP A 24 -11.76 17.16 2.31
N VAL A 25 -12.58 17.15 3.36
CA VAL A 25 -12.53 18.11 4.47
C VAL A 25 -11.68 17.66 5.66
N CYS A 26 -11.12 16.45 5.63
CA CYS A 26 -10.29 15.94 6.73
C CYS A 26 -8.91 16.61 6.73
N THR A 27 -8.41 16.95 7.92
CA THR A 27 -7.00 17.37 8.10
C THR A 27 -6.05 16.16 7.99
N ILE A 28 -4.74 16.41 7.92
CA ILE A 28 -3.73 15.33 7.96
C ILE A 28 -3.81 14.62 9.31
N GLU A 29 -4.01 15.37 10.39
CA GLU A 29 -4.15 14.87 11.76
C GLU A 29 -5.39 13.97 11.90
N ASP A 30 -6.52 14.35 11.27
CA ASP A 30 -7.73 13.53 11.24
C ASP A 30 -7.51 12.21 10.48
N LEU A 31 -6.82 12.26 9.33
CA LEU A 31 -6.50 11.07 8.54
C LEU A 31 -5.63 10.11 9.35
N GLN A 32 -4.56 10.63 9.98
CA GLN A 32 -3.68 9.84 10.82
C GLN A 32 -4.38 9.29 12.07
N ARG A 33 -5.28 10.07 12.70
CA ARG A 33 -6.11 9.60 13.83
C ARG A 33 -6.95 8.41 13.41
N GLN A 34 -7.63 8.50 12.27
CA GLN A 34 -8.47 7.43 11.74
C GLN A 34 -7.64 6.18 11.38
N MET A 35 -6.42 6.35 10.86
CA MET A 35 -5.52 5.22 10.60
C MET A 35 -5.05 4.55 11.90
N ARG A 36 -4.73 5.32 12.94
CA ARG A 36 -4.38 4.78 14.27
C ARG A 36 -5.54 4.00 14.89
N GLU A 37 -6.77 4.51 14.76
CA GLU A 37 -7.97 3.80 15.21
C GLU A 37 -8.15 2.46 14.48
N ALA A 38 -8.04 2.45 13.16
CA ALA A 38 -8.11 1.21 12.38
C ALA A 38 -7.00 0.22 12.77
N THR A 39 -5.79 0.71 13.03
CA THR A 39 -4.67 -0.09 13.51
C THR A 39 -4.94 -0.71 14.89
N TRP A 40 -5.51 0.06 15.81
CA TRP A 40 -5.89 -0.45 17.12
C TRP A 40 -6.97 -1.54 17.01
N ARG A 41 -8.00 -1.31 16.20
CA ARG A 41 -9.08 -2.29 15.94
C ARG A 41 -8.56 -3.58 15.31
N ALA A 42 -7.66 -3.48 14.32
CA ALA A 42 -7.02 -4.64 13.71
C ALA A 42 -6.24 -5.46 14.74
N ARG A 43 -5.46 -4.80 15.60
CA ARG A 43 -4.70 -5.46 16.68
C ARG A 43 -5.58 -6.03 17.78
N ALA A 44 -6.77 -5.46 17.99
CA ALA A 44 -7.79 -6.00 18.88
C ALA A 44 -8.54 -7.23 18.31
N GLY A 45 -8.20 -7.66 17.08
CA GLY A 45 -8.76 -8.86 16.46
C GLY A 45 -9.95 -8.62 15.54
N GLU A 46 -10.26 -7.37 15.18
CA GLU A 46 -11.29 -7.11 14.18
C GLU A 46 -10.89 -7.70 12.81
N PRO A 47 -11.79 -8.43 12.12
CA PRO A 47 -11.51 -8.94 10.78
C PRO A 47 -11.13 -7.83 9.80
N LEU A 48 -10.01 -7.98 9.09
CA LEU A 48 -9.54 -6.98 8.13
C LEU A 48 -10.55 -6.68 7.02
N GLN A 49 -11.45 -7.62 6.70
CA GLN A 49 -12.54 -7.43 5.74
C GLN A 49 -13.46 -6.27 6.14
N ASN A 50 -13.67 -6.07 7.45
CA ASN A 50 -14.50 -4.99 7.99
C ASN A 50 -13.77 -3.65 7.95
N LEU A 51 -12.45 -3.67 8.12
CA LEU A 51 -11.60 -2.48 8.09
C LEU A 51 -11.24 -2.04 6.67
N LEU A 52 -11.30 -2.97 5.69
CA LEU A 52 -10.85 -2.74 4.32
C LEU A 52 -11.44 -1.47 3.70
N PRO A 53 -12.76 -1.22 3.72
CA PRO A 53 -13.29 -0.03 3.06
C PRO A 53 -12.72 1.27 3.62
N LYS A 54 -12.61 1.34 4.96
CA LYS A 54 -12.09 2.51 5.66
C LYS A 54 -10.61 2.73 5.39
N VAL A 55 -9.80 1.69 5.53
CA VAL A 55 -8.34 1.78 5.34
C VAL A 55 -8.00 2.06 3.88
N TYR A 56 -8.72 1.46 2.93
CA TYR A 56 -8.52 1.75 1.51
C TYR A 56 -8.88 3.20 1.19
N ALA A 57 -9.99 3.74 1.72
CA ALA A 57 -10.34 5.15 1.52
C ALA A 57 -9.26 6.10 2.06
N LEU A 58 -8.71 5.82 3.25
CA LEU A 58 -7.60 6.61 3.83
C LEU A 58 -6.34 6.52 2.95
N ALA A 59 -6.01 5.33 2.43
CA ALA A 59 -4.84 5.14 1.58
C ALA A 59 -4.99 5.78 0.19
N VAL A 60 -6.19 5.75 -0.41
CA VAL A 60 -6.49 6.49 -1.65
C VAL A 60 -6.34 7.99 -1.40
N GLU A 61 -6.88 8.51 -0.30
CA GLU A 61 -6.79 9.92 0.05
C GLU A 61 -5.34 10.37 0.29
N ALA A 62 -4.55 9.57 1.00
CA ALA A 62 -3.12 9.84 1.19
C ALA A 62 -2.36 9.83 -0.14
N THR A 63 -2.68 8.90 -1.04
CA THR A 63 -2.08 8.84 -2.39
C THR A 63 -2.43 10.09 -3.19
N ARG A 64 -3.69 10.53 -3.14
CA ARG A 64 -4.15 11.75 -3.80
C ARG A 64 -3.40 12.99 -3.30
N ARG A 65 -3.26 13.15 -1.99
CA ARG A 65 -2.60 14.33 -1.38
C ARG A 65 -1.09 14.36 -1.59
N THR A 66 -0.44 13.20 -1.66
CA THR A 66 1.02 13.13 -1.73
C THR A 66 1.55 12.98 -3.14
N LEU A 67 0.89 12.18 -3.98
CA LEU A 67 1.33 11.90 -5.35
C LEU A 67 0.48 12.61 -6.41
N GLY A 68 -0.60 13.29 -6.03
CA GLY A 68 -1.54 13.90 -6.97
C GLY A 68 -2.32 12.87 -7.79
N MET A 69 -2.36 11.61 -7.36
CA MET A 69 -2.96 10.49 -8.09
C MET A 69 -4.12 9.89 -7.27
N THR A 70 -5.31 9.87 -7.85
CA THR A 70 -6.45 9.14 -7.29
C THR A 70 -6.57 7.79 -7.97
N HIS A 71 -6.78 6.73 -7.19
CA HIS A 71 -6.99 5.40 -7.75
C HIS A 71 -8.26 5.31 -8.60
N PHE A 72 -8.17 4.63 -9.72
CA PHE A 72 -9.33 4.26 -10.54
C PHE A 72 -10.09 3.07 -9.93
N PRO A 73 -11.39 2.89 -10.24
CA PRO A 73 -12.16 1.74 -9.76
C PRO A 73 -11.49 0.39 -10.02
N VAL A 74 -10.88 0.21 -11.20
CA VAL A 74 -10.18 -1.03 -11.57
C VAL A 74 -8.94 -1.31 -10.71
N GLN A 75 -8.25 -0.26 -10.25
CA GLN A 75 -7.12 -0.40 -9.33
C GLN A 75 -7.59 -0.82 -7.95
N VAL A 76 -8.67 -0.20 -7.44
CA VAL A 76 -9.27 -0.60 -6.16
C VAL A 76 -9.79 -2.04 -6.23
N MET A 77 -10.39 -2.45 -7.36
CA MET A 77 -10.80 -3.85 -7.59
C MET A 77 -9.59 -4.80 -7.56
N GLY A 78 -8.49 -4.46 -8.24
CA GLY A 78 -7.25 -5.23 -8.22
C GLY A 78 -6.68 -5.37 -6.80
N ALA A 79 -6.70 -4.29 -6.02
CA ALA A 79 -6.30 -4.29 -4.62
C ALA A 79 -7.19 -5.18 -3.73
N ILE A 80 -8.52 -5.21 -3.96
CA ILE A 80 -9.41 -6.12 -3.23
C ILE A 80 -9.09 -7.57 -3.60
N ALA A 81 -8.86 -7.87 -4.88
CA ALA A 81 -8.47 -9.20 -5.33
C ALA A 81 -7.15 -9.67 -4.69
N LEU A 82 -6.12 -8.80 -4.63
CA LEU A 82 -4.85 -9.09 -3.95
C LEU A 82 -5.05 -9.35 -2.46
N PHE A 83 -5.88 -8.55 -1.78
CA PHE A 83 -6.19 -8.77 -0.37
C PHE A 83 -6.82 -10.15 -0.12
N GLU A 84 -7.70 -10.60 -1.01
CA GLU A 84 -8.36 -11.90 -0.95
C GLU A 84 -7.48 -13.09 -1.37
N GLY A 85 -6.20 -12.86 -1.68
CA GLY A 85 -5.26 -13.92 -2.05
C GLY A 85 -5.36 -14.35 -3.51
N HIS A 86 -5.88 -13.49 -4.39
CA HIS A 86 -5.90 -13.73 -5.83
C HIS A 86 -4.77 -13.01 -6.55
N ILE A 87 -4.48 -13.45 -7.77
CA ILE A 87 -3.59 -12.76 -8.70
C ILE A 87 -4.40 -11.69 -9.44
N ALA A 88 -3.98 -10.44 -9.33
CA ALA A 88 -4.57 -9.34 -10.09
C ALA A 88 -3.76 -9.12 -11.38
N GLU A 89 -4.25 -9.65 -12.50
CA GLU A 89 -3.69 -9.34 -13.81
C GLU A 89 -4.08 -7.92 -14.21
N MET A 90 -3.08 -7.07 -14.37
CA MET A 90 -3.23 -5.69 -14.84
C MET A 90 -2.24 -5.48 -15.98
N GLN A 91 -2.63 -4.74 -17.01
CA GLN A 91 -1.73 -4.44 -18.12
C GLN A 91 -0.64 -3.44 -17.71
N THR A 92 0.41 -3.33 -18.53
CA THR A 92 1.44 -2.29 -18.33
C THR A 92 0.79 -0.91 -18.44
N GLY A 93 1.09 -0.02 -17.50
CA GLY A 93 0.50 1.32 -17.43
C GLY A 93 -0.74 1.44 -16.54
N GLU A 94 -1.37 0.34 -16.13
CA GLU A 94 -2.57 0.33 -15.26
C GLU A 94 -2.30 0.74 -13.80
N GLY A 95 -1.06 1.11 -13.44
CA GLY A 95 -0.72 1.58 -12.10
C GLY A 95 -0.62 0.48 -11.03
N LYS A 96 0.00 -0.67 -11.37
CA LYS A 96 0.30 -1.76 -10.42
C LYS A 96 0.98 -1.26 -9.14
N THR A 97 1.96 -0.36 -9.28
CA THR A 97 2.73 0.19 -8.15
C THR A 97 1.84 0.94 -7.15
N ILE A 98 0.95 1.85 -7.60
CA ILE A 98 0.05 2.56 -6.68
C ILE A 98 -1.06 1.66 -6.16
N THR A 99 -1.48 0.66 -6.93
CA THR A 99 -2.48 -0.33 -6.51
C THR A 99 -2.01 -1.13 -5.30
N ALA A 100 -0.72 -1.47 -5.23
CA ALA A 100 -0.12 -2.23 -4.14
C ALA A 100 -0.17 -1.51 -2.77
N ILE A 101 -0.30 -0.18 -2.75
CA ILE A 101 -0.42 0.62 -1.51
C ILE A 101 -1.61 0.13 -0.68
N LEU A 102 -2.76 -0.11 -1.32
CA LEU A 102 -4.02 -0.38 -0.62
C LEU A 102 -3.96 -1.67 0.22
N PRO A 103 -3.64 -2.86 -0.36
CA PRO A 103 -3.54 -4.08 0.43
C PRO A 103 -2.34 -4.07 1.39
N ALA A 104 -1.25 -3.38 1.05
CA ALA A 104 -0.09 -3.26 1.93
C ALA A 104 -0.41 -2.44 3.19
N ALA A 105 -1.05 -1.28 3.03
CA ALA A 105 -1.49 -0.45 4.15
C ALA A 105 -2.46 -1.22 5.07
N LEU A 106 -3.46 -1.91 4.50
CA LEU A 106 -4.40 -2.71 5.28
C LEU A 106 -3.72 -3.83 6.07
N ARG A 107 -2.87 -4.63 5.44
CA ARG A 107 -2.20 -5.74 6.13
C ARG A 107 -1.21 -5.25 7.20
N ALA A 108 -0.56 -4.10 6.96
CA ALA A 108 0.36 -3.50 7.93
C ALA A 108 -0.33 -3.09 9.25
N THR A 109 -1.64 -2.82 9.25
CA THR A 109 -2.40 -2.50 10.47
C THR A 109 -2.33 -3.60 11.55
N MET A 110 -2.11 -4.86 11.15
CA MET A 110 -1.93 -5.97 12.09
C MET A 110 -0.61 -5.92 12.87
N GLY A 111 0.35 -5.07 12.45
CA GLY A 111 1.67 -4.99 13.07
C GLY A 111 2.62 -6.14 12.71
N LEU A 112 2.25 -7.00 11.74
CA LEU A 112 3.07 -8.14 11.29
C LEU A 112 4.07 -7.78 10.18
N GLY A 113 4.03 -6.54 9.68
CA GLY A 113 4.76 -6.12 8.48
C GLY A 113 4.14 -6.67 7.19
N VAL A 114 4.56 -6.10 6.06
CA VAL A 114 4.16 -6.53 4.72
C VAL A 114 5.34 -6.38 3.77
N HIS A 115 5.63 -7.42 2.98
CA HIS A 115 6.66 -7.36 1.96
C HIS A 115 6.02 -7.12 0.59
N VAL A 116 6.49 -6.09 -0.10
CA VAL A 116 6.15 -5.83 -1.51
C VAL A 116 7.39 -6.19 -2.33
N ILE A 117 7.30 -7.26 -3.11
CA ILE A 117 8.44 -7.82 -3.85
C ILE A 117 8.42 -7.31 -5.30
N THR A 118 9.56 -6.85 -5.77
CA THR A 118 9.77 -6.40 -7.16
C THR A 118 10.74 -7.34 -7.88
N ALA A 119 10.84 -7.21 -9.21
CA ALA A 119 11.70 -8.07 -10.02
C ALA A 119 13.21 -7.80 -9.83
N ASN A 120 13.59 -6.63 -9.34
CA ASN A 120 14.98 -6.24 -9.08
C ASN A 120 15.06 -5.06 -8.09
N ASP A 121 16.29 -4.80 -7.62
CA ASP A 121 16.65 -3.76 -6.65
C ASP A 121 16.38 -2.33 -7.14
N TYR A 122 16.55 -2.09 -8.44
CA TYR A 122 16.22 -0.78 -9.02
C TYR A 122 14.74 -0.48 -8.88
N LEU A 123 13.87 -1.44 -9.23
CA LEU A 123 12.42 -1.30 -9.06
C LEU A 123 12.03 -1.20 -7.58
N ALA A 124 12.70 -1.96 -6.70
CA ALA A 124 12.46 -1.93 -5.25
C ALA A 124 12.74 -0.52 -4.69
N SER A 125 13.93 0.01 -4.96
CA SER A 125 14.37 1.32 -4.47
C SER A 125 13.56 2.47 -5.07
N ARG A 126 13.27 2.42 -6.37
CA ARG A 126 12.41 3.41 -7.04
C ARG A 126 11.00 3.44 -6.45
N ASP A 127 10.38 2.27 -6.29
CA ASP A 127 9.00 2.19 -5.78
C ASP A 127 8.95 2.55 -4.29
N ALA A 128 9.94 2.14 -3.50
CA ALA A 128 10.09 2.57 -2.11
C ALA A 128 10.20 4.09 -1.98
N ALA A 129 11.05 4.74 -2.78
CA ALA A 129 11.20 6.19 -2.79
C ALA A 129 9.90 6.90 -3.20
N LYS A 130 9.25 6.40 -4.25
CA LYS A 130 8.00 6.97 -4.78
C LYS A 130 6.84 6.85 -3.80
N LEU A 131 6.71 5.73 -3.10
CA LEU A 131 5.55 5.44 -2.26
C LEU A 131 5.72 5.89 -0.81
N TRP A 132 6.94 6.24 -0.39
CA TRP A 132 7.23 6.67 0.97
C TRP A 132 6.36 7.83 1.49
N PRO A 133 6.13 8.93 0.73
CA PRO A 133 5.27 10.01 1.19
C PRO A 133 3.86 9.52 1.58
N VAL A 134 3.33 8.52 0.88
CA VAL A 134 2.02 7.93 1.15
C VAL A 134 2.03 7.19 2.48
N TYR A 135 2.98 6.27 2.68
CA TYR A 135 3.08 5.50 3.92
C TYR A 135 3.38 6.39 5.12
N LYS A 136 4.25 7.40 4.95
CA LYS A 136 4.53 8.41 5.98
C LYS A 136 3.27 9.18 6.37
N MET A 137 2.45 9.60 5.39
CA MET A 137 1.19 10.28 5.67
C MET A 137 0.20 9.38 6.43
N LEU A 138 0.20 8.07 6.14
CA LEU A 138 -0.58 7.08 6.88
C LEU A 138 0.00 6.74 8.26
N GLY A 139 1.15 7.30 8.63
CA GLY A 139 1.82 7.02 9.91
C GLY A 139 2.52 5.66 9.96
N MET A 140 2.93 5.14 8.80
CA MET A 140 3.61 3.85 8.66
C MET A 140 5.09 4.06 8.31
N SER A 141 5.94 3.13 8.77
CA SER A 141 7.33 3.03 8.34
C SER A 141 7.46 2.22 7.04
N LEU A 142 8.47 2.52 6.24
CA LEU A 142 8.82 1.76 5.03
C LEU A 142 10.32 1.45 5.04
N GLY A 143 10.68 0.19 4.77
CA GLY A 143 12.06 -0.24 4.52
C GLY A 143 12.23 -0.69 3.06
N CYS A 144 13.46 -0.68 2.58
CA CYS A 144 13.81 -1.21 1.26
C CYS A 144 15.00 -2.15 1.39
N VAL A 145 14.81 -3.40 0.96
CA VAL A 145 15.84 -4.43 0.94
C VAL A 145 16.40 -4.49 -0.47
N ILE A 146 17.72 -4.37 -0.61
CA ILE A 146 18.45 -4.47 -1.88
C ILE A 146 19.70 -5.32 -1.65
N GLY A 147 20.16 -6.03 -2.68
CA GLY A 147 21.40 -6.78 -2.63
C GLY A 147 22.62 -5.88 -2.39
N LYS A 148 23.73 -6.49 -1.97
CA LYS A 148 25.01 -5.78 -1.76
C LYS A 148 25.41 -5.04 -3.03
N LYS A 149 25.42 -3.70 -2.97
CA LYS A 149 25.92 -2.85 -4.05
C LYS A 149 27.44 -3.04 -4.19
N GLU A 150 27.91 -3.51 -5.35
CA GLU A 150 29.12 -2.93 -5.92
C GLU A 150 28.77 -1.49 -6.28
N GLN A 151 29.39 -0.53 -5.59
CA GLN A 151 29.13 0.89 -5.76
C GLN A 151 29.45 1.36 -7.18
N LYS A 152 28.44 1.41 -8.05
CA LYS A 152 28.45 2.26 -9.26
C LYS A 152 27.03 2.69 -9.60
N GLU A 153 26.52 3.70 -8.91
CA GLU A 153 25.76 4.79 -9.55
C GLU A 153 25.34 5.87 -8.53
N PRO A 154 25.53 7.17 -8.84
CA PRO A 154 25.11 8.27 -7.98
C PRO A 154 23.64 8.58 -8.27
N GLY A 155 22.75 8.42 -7.28
CA GLY A 155 21.36 8.82 -7.53
C GLY A 155 20.38 8.76 -6.37
N PHE A 156 20.69 8.05 -5.27
CA PHE A 156 19.74 7.99 -4.17
C PHE A 156 20.42 7.90 -2.81
N THR A 157 20.19 8.92 -1.98
CA THR A 157 20.49 8.92 -0.55
C THR A 157 19.15 8.75 0.17
N PRO A 158 18.87 7.59 0.79
CA PRO A 158 17.62 7.39 1.50
C PRO A 158 17.53 8.35 2.72
N PRO A 159 16.35 8.89 3.05
CA PRO A 159 16.13 9.63 4.30
C PRO A 159 16.55 8.82 5.53
N SER A 160 16.94 9.47 6.62
CA SER A 160 17.43 8.82 7.85
C SER A 160 16.46 7.83 8.52
N GLU A 161 15.18 7.85 8.13
CA GLU A 161 14.12 6.95 8.61
C GLU A 161 14.01 5.65 7.78
N TYR A 162 14.77 5.53 6.68
CA TYR A 162 14.85 4.32 5.88
C TYR A 162 15.83 3.33 6.50
N VAL A 163 15.33 2.13 6.79
CA VAL A 163 16.18 0.98 7.07
C VAL A 163 16.45 0.27 5.74
N LEU A 164 17.69 0.39 5.26
CA LEU A 164 18.23 -0.58 4.32
C LEU A 164 18.58 -1.82 5.13
N ALA A 165 17.79 -2.88 5.01
CA ALA A 165 18.16 -4.17 5.57
C ALA A 165 18.88 -4.97 4.48
N GLU A 166 20.04 -5.54 4.83
CA GLU A 166 20.75 -6.49 3.98
C GLU A 166 20.08 -7.87 4.11
N GLU A 167 19.94 -8.61 3.02
CA GLU A 167 19.66 -10.05 3.13
C GLU A 167 20.95 -10.74 3.62
N ASP A 168 20.89 -11.35 4.81
CA ASP A 168 21.92 -12.29 5.26
C ASP A 168 21.88 -13.54 4.35
N ASP A 169 22.88 -13.67 3.48
CA ASP A 169 23.08 -14.81 2.56
C ASP A 169 23.54 -16.10 3.29
N ASP A 170 23.03 -16.34 4.50
CA ASP A 170 23.46 -17.43 5.38
C ASP A 170 22.64 -18.72 5.16
N ARG A 171 21.86 -18.81 4.07
CA ARG A 171 21.05 -19.99 3.70
C ARG A 171 21.61 -20.79 2.52
N ARG A 172 22.91 -20.71 2.26
CA ARG A 172 23.61 -21.65 1.38
C ARG A 172 24.52 -22.57 2.18
N ARG A 173 23.93 -23.47 2.97
CA ARG A 173 24.57 -24.73 3.41
C ARG A 173 23.53 -25.83 3.48
#